data_AF-A0A7V7XLE2-F1
#
_entry.id   AF-A0A7V7XLE2-F1
#
_cell.length_a   1.000
_cell.length_b   1.000
_cell.length_c   1.000
_cell.angle_alpha   90.00
_cell.angle_beta   90.00
_cell.angle_gamma   90.00
#
_symmetry.space_group_name_H-M   'P 1'
#
loop_
_entity.id
_entity.type
_entity.pdbx_description
1 polymer ?
#
loop_
_entity_poly.entity_id
_entity_poly.type
_entity_poly.pdbx_seq_one_letter_code
_entity_poly.pdbx_strand_id
1 'polypeptide(L)'
;MDAGKAWIILEEYFHSGQRRLLSIVSPKKKAKYVCDLMEQMYIDKFASIEEKITYKKDRAKSAYRMEEYEQRGPTALSCGHEPTFRAYFCHKLKLDGDKLIFAYRVFREVNGIIIPSEFTGSIDGLGIGQKG
;
A
#
# COMPACT_ATOMS: atom_id res chain seq x y z
N MET A 1 7.13 15.88 -13.39
CA MET A 1 8.24 14.92 -13.51
C MET A 1 7.66 13.51 -13.63
N ASP A 2 8.03 12.76 -14.66
CA ASP A 2 7.71 11.32 -14.76
C ASP A 2 8.68 10.52 -13.89
N ALA A 3 8.13 9.64 -13.05
CA ALA A 3 8.87 8.78 -12.12
C ALA A 3 8.78 7.29 -12.50
N GLY A 4 8.11 6.96 -13.61
CA GLY A 4 8.03 5.60 -14.13
C GLY A 4 7.10 4.70 -13.31
N LYS A 5 7.60 3.51 -12.94
CA LYS A 5 6.84 2.50 -12.18
C LYS A 5 7.27 2.49 -10.72
N ALA A 6 6.34 2.23 -9.82
CA ALA A 6 6.64 2.07 -8.40
C ALA A 6 5.53 1.31 -7.68
N TRP A 7 5.85 0.79 -6.51
CA TRP A 7 4.85 0.52 -5.50
C TRP A 7 4.58 1.81 -4.73
N ILE A 8 3.32 2.16 -4.53
CA ILE A 8 2.93 3.18 -3.57
C ILE A 8 2.26 2.51 -2.38
N ILE A 9 2.50 3.01 -1.17
CA ILE A 9 1.81 2.56 0.04
C ILE A 9 1.05 3.77 0.58
N LEU A 10 -0.27 3.61 0.72
CA LEU A 10 -1.20 4.59 1.24
C LEU A 10 -1.80 4.11 2.55
N GLU A 11 -2.04 5.04 3.46
CA GLU A 11 -2.99 4.90 4.55
C GLU A 11 -4.34 5.43 4.07
N GLU A 12 -5.38 4.61 4.12
CA GLU A 12 -6.74 4.96 3.67
C GLU A 12 -7.73 4.85 4.83
N TYR A 13 -8.53 5.88 5.01
CA TYR A 13 -9.64 5.91 5.97
C TYR A 13 -10.94 5.70 5.19
N PHE A 14 -11.63 4.59 5.44
CA PHE A 14 -12.90 4.26 4.81
C PHE A 14 -13.98 5.31 5.10
N HIS A 15 -14.09 5.77 6.35
CA HIS A 15 -15.20 6.64 6.76
C HIS A 15 -15.06 8.08 6.23
N SER A 16 -13.84 8.61 6.19
CA SER A 16 -13.57 9.98 5.75
C SER A 16 -13.17 10.06 4.28
N GLY A 17 -12.83 8.93 3.65
CA GLY A 17 -12.23 8.89 2.31
C GLY A 17 -10.82 9.48 2.26
N GLN A 18 -10.23 9.84 3.41
CA GLN A 18 -8.90 10.44 3.46
C GLN A 18 -7.84 9.41 3.07
N ARG A 19 -6.84 9.88 2.33
CA ARG A 19 -5.69 9.07 1.92
C ARG A 19 -4.40 9.81 2.21
N ARG A 20 -3.44 9.12 2.80
CA ARG A 20 -2.11 9.66 3.08
C ARG A 20 -1.04 8.76 2.48
N LEU A 21 -0.10 9.36 1.75
CA LEU A 21 1.07 8.62 1.27
C LEU A 21 1.98 8.25 2.44
N LEU A 22 2.30 6.97 2.57
CA LEU A 22 3.23 6.45 3.57
C LEU A 22 4.62 6.17 2.97
N SER A 23 4.68 5.59 1.77
CA SER A 23 5.95 5.21 1.16
C SER A 23 5.84 5.05 -0.37
N ILE A 24 6.95 5.28 -1.06
CA ILE A 24 7.15 4.93 -2.48
C ILE A 24 8.29 3.91 -2.53
N VAL A 25 8.00 2.72 -3.05
CA VAL A 25 8.93 1.59 -3.07
C VAL A 25 9.28 1.23 -4.51
N SER A 26 10.54 0.88 -4.74
CA SER A 26 11.05 0.51 -6.06
C SER A 26 10.21 -0.61 -6.70
N PRO A 27 9.90 -0.53 -8.01
CA PRO A 27 9.15 -1.57 -8.70
C PRO A 27 9.90 -2.90 -8.80
N LYS A 28 11.21 -2.92 -8.50
CA LYS A 28 12.05 -4.14 -8.46
C LYS A 28 11.79 -4.99 -7.21
N LYS A 29 11.10 -4.45 -6.21
CA LYS A 29 10.75 -5.19 -4.99
C LYS A 29 9.55 -6.10 -5.26
N LYS A 30 9.66 -7.35 -4.81
CA LYS A 30 8.58 -8.34 -4.90
C LYS A 30 7.44 -7.96 -3.96
N ALA A 31 6.22 -8.40 -4.28
CA ALA A 31 5.04 -8.19 -3.44
C ALA A 31 5.27 -8.61 -1.98
N LYS A 32 5.92 -9.77 -1.76
CA LYS A 32 6.32 -10.23 -0.42
C LYS A 32 7.06 -9.16 0.39
N TYR A 33 8.04 -8.49 -0.21
CA TYR A 33 8.78 -7.43 0.48
C TYR A 33 7.88 -6.27 0.86
N VAL A 34 6.92 -5.92 0.00
CA VAL A 34 5.96 -4.85 0.26
C VAL A 34 4.98 -5.26 1.37
N CYS A 35 4.50 -6.50 1.39
CA CYS A 35 3.71 -7.04 2.50
C CYS A 35 4.49 -6.96 3.82
N ASP A 36 5.73 -7.44 3.82
CA ASP A 36 6.61 -7.42 4.99
C ASP A 36 6.82 -5.99 5.52
N LEU A 37 7.03 -5.03 4.61
CA LEU A 37 7.16 -3.62 4.95
C LEU A 37 5.85 -3.03 5.52
N MET A 38 4.71 -3.30 4.87
CA MET A 38 3.39 -2.81 5.30
C MET A 38 3.03 -3.32 6.69
N GLU A 39 3.22 -4.60 6.96
CA GLU A 39 2.95 -5.19 8.27
C GLU A 39 3.80 -4.54 9.37
N GLN A 40 5.11 -4.40 9.13
CA GLN A 40 6.02 -3.76 10.08
C GLN A 40 5.57 -2.32 10.36
N MET A 41 5.28 -1.53 9.32
CA MET A 41 4.81 -0.15 9.46
C MET A 41 3.49 -0.06 10.23
N TYR A 42 2.56 -0.97 9.97
CA TYR A 42 1.26 -0.99 10.63
C TYR A 42 1.41 -1.30 12.13
N ILE A 43 2.22 -2.30 12.45
CA ILE A 43 2.50 -2.71 13.83
C ILE A 43 3.23 -1.61 14.59
N ASP A 44 4.22 -0.99 13.97
CA ASP A 44 4.96 0.11 14.58
C ASP A 44 4.03 1.29 14.93
N LYS A 45 3.03 1.55 14.07
CA LYS A 45 2.10 2.67 14.24
C LYS A 45 0.95 2.37 15.21
N PHE A 46 0.35 1.19 15.16
CA PHE A 46 -0.93 0.91 15.83
C PHE A 46 -0.89 -0.12 16.94
N ALA A 47 0.07 -1.04 16.92
CA ALA A 47 0.09 -2.14 17.87
C ALA A 47 0.58 -1.69 19.25
N SER A 48 0.05 -2.34 20.30
CA SER A 48 0.54 -2.22 21.67
C SER A 48 1.98 -2.77 21.80
N ILE A 49 2.66 -2.44 22.90
CA ILE A 49 4.03 -2.94 23.16
C ILE A 49 4.05 -4.47 23.18
N GLU A 50 3.03 -5.11 23.76
CA GLU A 50 2.92 -6.58 23.83
C GLU A 50 2.76 -7.21 22.45
N GLU A 51 1.91 -6.64 21.60
CA GLU A 51 1.75 -7.09 20.21
C GLU A 51 3.03 -6.89 19.39
N LYS A 52 3.75 -5.77 19.58
CA LYS A 52 5.06 -5.54 18.95
C LYS A 52 6.09 -6.60 19.35
N ILE A 53 6.15 -6.93 20.64
CA ILE A 53 7.02 -8.00 21.15
C ILE A 53 6.61 -9.36 20.56
N THR A 54 5.31 -9.62 20.49
CA THR A 54 4.77 -10.87 19.93
C THR A 54 5.12 -11.01 18.45
N TYR A 55 4.92 -9.97 17.66
CA TYR A 55 5.30 -9.93 16.24
C TYR A 55 6.80 -10.19 16.04
N LYS A 56 7.64 -9.56 16.86
CA LYS A 56 9.10 -9.74 16.79
C LYS A 56 9.52 -11.18 17.12
N LYS A 57 8.82 -11.84 18.05
CA LYS A 57 9.09 -13.23 18.44
C LYS A 57 8.59 -14.24 17.41
N ASP A 58 7.37 -14.04 16.93
CA ASP A 58 6.69 -14.94 16.00
C ASP A 58 5.70 -14.16 15.14
N ARG A 59 6.20 -13.74 13.98
CA ARG A 59 5.44 -12.96 13.00
C ARG A 59 4.18 -13.69 12.51
N ALA A 60 4.20 -15.02 12.45
CA ALA A 60 3.06 -15.80 11.97
C ALA A 60 1.84 -15.71 12.88
N LYS A 61 2.04 -15.36 14.16
CA LYS A 61 0.97 -15.20 15.16
C LYS A 61 0.41 -13.79 15.25
N SER A 62 0.86 -12.87 14.40
CA SER A 62 0.34 -11.51 14.41
C SER A 62 -1.08 -11.44 13.86
N ALA A 63 -1.94 -10.71 14.56
CA ALA A 63 -3.29 -10.41 14.10
C ALA A 63 -3.31 -9.59 12.79
N TYR A 64 -2.19 -8.95 12.44
CA TYR A 64 -2.07 -8.07 11.27
C TYR A 64 -1.35 -8.75 10.09
N ARG A 65 -1.16 -10.07 10.16
CA ARG A 65 -0.48 -10.82 9.10
C ARG A 65 -1.21 -10.65 7.77
N MET A 66 -0.45 -10.31 6.74
CA MET A 66 -0.92 -10.34 5.37
C MET A 66 -0.69 -11.73 4.79
N GLU A 67 -1.74 -12.31 4.24
CA GLU A 67 -1.61 -13.45 3.34
C GLU A 67 -1.42 -12.93 1.92
N GLU A 68 -0.51 -13.55 1.16
CA GLU A 68 -0.40 -13.25 -0.26
C GLU A 68 -1.69 -13.72 -0.93
N TYR A 69 -2.55 -12.77 -1.34
CA TYR A 69 -3.69 -13.13 -2.18
C TYR A 69 -3.15 -13.61 -3.53
N GLU A 70 -3.30 -14.90 -3.82
CA GLU A 70 -2.89 -15.58 -5.06
C GLU A 70 -3.72 -15.14 -6.30
N GLN A 71 -4.22 -13.90 -6.35
CA GLN A 71 -4.79 -13.37 -7.59
C GLN A 71 -3.64 -12.91 -8.50
N ARG A 72 -3.21 -13.80 -9.39
CA ARG A 72 -2.39 -13.58 -10.62
C ARG A 72 -1.63 -12.24 -10.68
N GLY A 73 -0.78 -12.02 -9.68
CA GLY A 73 -0.03 -10.78 -9.44
C GLY A 73 -0.82 -9.78 -8.59
N PRO A 74 -0.53 -9.63 -7.28
CA PRO A 74 -1.25 -8.67 -6.44
C PRO A 74 -0.86 -7.26 -6.89
N THR A 75 -1.68 -6.64 -7.73
CA THR A 75 -1.50 -5.24 -8.10
C THR A 75 -2.00 -4.29 -7.01
N ALA A 76 -2.74 -4.83 -6.03
CA ALA A 76 -3.14 -4.18 -4.81
C ALA A 76 -2.93 -5.13 -3.61
N LEU A 77 -2.41 -4.59 -2.51
CA LEU A 77 -2.18 -5.26 -1.24
C LEU A 77 -2.91 -4.48 -0.14
N SER A 78 -3.36 -5.15 0.92
CA SER A 78 -4.10 -4.54 2.03
C SER A 78 -3.62 -5.09 3.37
N CYS A 79 -3.39 -4.22 4.35
CA CYS A 79 -2.93 -4.58 5.70
C CYS A 79 -3.74 -3.85 6.77
N GLY A 80 -4.15 -4.61 7.79
CA GLY A 80 -4.82 -4.08 8.99
C GLY A 80 -6.30 -3.75 8.80
N HIS A 81 -6.81 -2.95 9.74
CA HIS A 81 -8.20 -2.50 9.82
C HIS A 81 -8.27 -0.98 9.57
N GLU A 82 -9.29 -0.26 10.02
CA GLU A 82 -9.38 1.20 9.84
C GLU A 82 -8.37 1.93 10.76
N PRO A 83 -7.45 2.78 10.24
CA PRO A 83 -7.20 3.06 8.82
C PRO A 83 -6.37 1.96 8.14
N THR A 84 -6.77 1.58 6.93
CA THR A 84 -6.19 0.44 6.22
C THR A 84 -4.98 0.88 5.43
N PHE A 85 -3.89 0.11 5.51
CA PHE A 85 -2.76 0.35 4.62
C PHE A 85 -3.01 -0.39 3.31
N ARG A 86 -2.93 0.32 2.19
CA ARG A 86 -3.02 -0.25 0.85
C ARG A 86 -1.76 0.02 0.06
N ALA A 87 -1.22 -1.01 -0.58
CA ALA A 87 -0.16 -0.81 -1.56
C ALA A 87 -0.64 -1.11 -2.96
N TYR A 88 -0.24 -0.30 -3.93
CA TYR A 88 -0.59 -0.45 -5.33
C TYR A 88 0.67 -0.52 -6.18
N PHE A 89 0.73 -1.48 -7.09
CA PHE A 89 1.77 -1.50 -8.13
C PHE A 89 1.36 -0.57 -9.27
N CYS A 90 1.97 0.59 -9.31
CA CYS A 90 1.69 1.63 -10.30
C CYS A 90 2.58 1.47 -11.53
N HIS A 91 1.96 1.38 -12.71
CA HIS A 91 2.67 1.34 -13.99
C HIS A 91 2.98 2.73 -14.55
N LYS A 92 2.37 3.79 -13.98
CA LYS A 92 2.68 5.19 -14.24
C LYS A 92 2.67 5.97 -12.93
N LEU A 93 3.71 6.75 -12.67
CA LEU A 93 3.84 7.62 -11.53
C LEU A 93 4.39 8.97 -12.01
N LYS A 94 3.72 10.07 -11.66
CA LYS A 94 4.11 11.43 -12.02
C LYS A 94 4.01 12.32 -10.78
N LEU A 95 5.03 13.15 -10.57
CA LEU A 95 4.95 14.29 -9.67
C LEU A 95 4.53 15.53 -10.46
N ASP A 96 3.46 16.19 -10.05
CA ASP A 96 2.92 17.39 -10.66
C ASP A 96 2.73 18.48 -9.59
N GLY A 97 3.73 19.35 -9.46
CA GLY A 97 3.83 20.25 -8.30
C GLY A 97 3.98 19.46 -6.99
N ASP A 98 3.05 19.66 -6.07
CA ASP A 98 2.94 18.97 -4.79
C ASP A 98 2.07 17.70 -4.85
N LYS A 99 1.52 17.37 -6.03
CA LYS A 99 0.62 16.23 -6.22
C LYS A 99 1.34 15.03 -6.78
N LEU A 100 1.16 13.89 -6.13
CA LEU A 100 1.57 12.59 -6.66
C LEU A 100 0.41 11.99 -7.45
N ILE A 101 0.57 11.86 -8.77
CA ILE A 101 -0.41 11.25 -9.67
C ILE A 101 0.07 9.86 -10.05
N PHE A 102 -0.80 8.86 -9.98
CA PHE A 102 -0.44 7.48 -10.28
C PHE A 102 -1.55 6.73 -11.01
N ALA A 103 -1.16 5.74 -11.80
CA ALA A 103 -2.08 4.78 -12.40
C ALA A 103 -1.65 3.35 -12.05
N TYR A 104 -2.64 2.52 -11.74
CA TYR A 104 -2.46 1.09 -11.47
C TYR A 104 -3.58 0.30 -12.17
N ARG A 105 -3.42 -1.02 -12.24
CA ARG A 105 -4.43 -1.91 -12.81
C ARG A 105 -4.89 -2.90 -11.76
N VAL A 106 -6.17 -3.25 -11.78
CA VAL A 106 -6.68 -4.41 -11.05
C VAL A 106 -7.24 -5.38 -12.06
N PHE A 107 -6.86 -6.64 -11.93
CA PHE A 107 -7.36 -7.70 -12.79
C PHE A 107 -8.53 -8.37 -12.09
N ARG A 108 -9.66 -8.48 -12.79
CA ARG A 108 -10.84 -9.19 -12.29
C ARG A 108 -11.16 -10.32 -13.24
N GLU A 109 -11.53 -11.47 -12.69
CA GLU A 109 -12.03 -12.58 -13.48
C GLU A 109 -13.56 -12.47 -13.61
N VAL A 110 -14.04 -12.48 -14.85
CA VAL A 110 -15.47 -12.47 -15.18
C VAL A 110 -15.71 -13.60 -16.17
N ASN A 111 -16.46 -14.62 -15.76
CA ASN A 111 -16.75 -15.82 -16.57
C ASN A 111 -15.49 -16.50 -17.14
N GLY A 112 -14.41 -16.62 -16.34
CA GLY A 112 -13.14 -17.22 -16.79
C GLY A 112 -12.24 -16.29 -17.62
N ILE A 113 -12.68 -15.05 -17.89
CA ILE A 113 -11.92 -14.05 -18.65
C ILE A 113 -11.31 -13.04 -17.70
N ILE A 114 -10.01 -12.78 -17.84
CA ILE A 114 -9.31 -11.75 -17.06
C ILE A 114 -9.48 -10.40 -17.74
N ILE A 115 -10.13 -9.47 -17.03
CA ILE A 115 -10.36 -8.11 -17.48
C ILE A 115 -9.47 -7.17 -16.66
N PRO A 116 -8.54 -6.43 -17.30
CA PRO A 116 -7.80 -5.37 -16.64
C PRO A 116 -8.70 -4.13 -16.50
N SER A 117 -8.83 -3.61 -15.28
CA SER A 117 -9.41 -2.30 -14.99
C SER A 117 -8.29 -1.34 -14.62
N GLU A 118 -8.14 -0.23 -15.36
CA GLU A 118 -7.16 0.80 -15.05
C GLU A 118 -7.78 1.86 -14.13
N PHE A 119 -7.04 2.21 -13.08
CA PHE A 119 -7.44 3.21 -12.10
C PHE A 119 -6.36 4.28 -12.02
N THR A 120 -6.81 5.52 -11.86
CA THR A 120 -5.95 6.67 -11.60
C THR A 120 -6.24 7.22 -10.21
N GLY A 121 -5.20 7.58 -9.48
CA GLY A 121 -5.31 8.26 -8.21
C GLY A 121 -4.38 9.46 -8.14
N SER A 122 -4.69 10.36 -7.22
CA SER A 122 -3.83 11.47 -6.85
C SER A 122 -3.79 11.61 -5.34
N ILE A 123 -2.62 12.00 -4.80
CA ILE A 123 -2.46 12.43 -3.41
C ILE A 123 -1.91 13.85 -3.44
N ASP A 124 -2.62 14.76 -2.80
CA ASP A 124 -2.16 16.13 -2.56
C ASP A 124 -1.14 16.15 -1.44
N GLY A 125 -0.09 16.97 -1.58
CA GLY A 125 0.85 17.27 -0.52
C GLY A 125 1.61 16.07 0.03
N LEU A 126 2.82 15.83 -0.49
CA LEU A 126 3.89 15.27 0.34
C LEU A 126 4.09 16.26 1.48
N GLY A 127 3.47 16.02 2.64
CA GLY A 127 3.67 16.82 3.84
C GLY A 127 5.13 16.71 4.30
N ILE A 128 6.03 17.44 3.65
CA ILE A 128 7.33 17.81 4.21
C ILE A 128 6.95 18.63 5.44
N GLY A 129 7.17 18.03 6.62
CA GLY A 129 6.56 18.45 7.86
C GLY A 129 6.54 19.96 8.05
N GLN A 130 5.39 20.50 8.44
CA GLN A 130 5.40 21.66 9.31
C GLN A 130 6.15 21.25 10.56
N LYS A 131 7.44 21.58 10.61
CA LYS A 131 8.16 21.75 11.87
C LYS A 131 7.56 23.00 12.51
N GLY A 132 6.62 22.79 13.42
CA GLY A 132 6.33 23.74 14.50
C GLY A 132 7.31 23.52 15.65
#